data_AF-A0A7K3HJ42-F1
#
_entry.id   AF-A0A7K3HJ42-F1
#
_cell.length_a   1.000
_cell.length_b   1.000
_cell.length_c   1.000
_cell.angle_alpha   90.00
_cell.angle_beta   90.00
_cell.angle_gamma   90.00
#
_symmetry.space_group_name_H-M   'P 1'
#
loop_
_entity.id
_entity.type
_entity.pdbx_description
1 polymer ?
#
loop_
_entity_poly.entity_id
_entity_poly.type
_entity_poly.pdbx_seq_one_letter_code
_entity_poly.pdbx_strand_id
1 'polypeptide(L)'
;ALAASGVISAEGLARIAREPELPPAVIGEGEDVAVGAYLADRLGREVVDRLVEPLLGGVYAGDAYRISLRAAVPQLYRLAREGRSLTEGVRELQRRAAGQPDPGPVFMGIDGGVGT
;
A
#
# COMPACT_ATOMS: atom_id res chain seq x y z
N ALA A 1 8.86 15.35 3.55
CA ALA A 1 9.40 14.62 2.39
C ALA A 1 8.43 14.68 1.20
N LEU A 2 7.28 13.98 1.23
CA LEU A 2 6.37 13.89 0.07
C LEU A 2 5.81 15.23 -0.41
N ALA A 3 5.35 16.11 0.48
CA ALA A 3 4.87 17.44 0.08
C ALA A 3 5.97 18.32 -0.55
N ALA A 4 7.21 18.17 -0.07
CA ALA A 4 8.36 18.93 -0.57
C ALA A 4 8.91 18.39 -1.90
N SER A 5 8.61 17.14 -2.27
CA SER A 5 9.11 16.54 -3.52
C SER A 5 8.33 16.97 -4.76
N GLY A 6 7.11 17.52 -4.59
CA GLY A 6 6.25 17.91 -5.70
C GLY A 6 5.70 16.74 -6.54
N VAL A 7 5.90 15.49 -6.11
CA VAL A 7 5.43 14.29 -6.83
C VAL A 7 3.91 14.16 -6.82
N ILE A 8 3.26 14.63 -5.75
CA ILE A 8 1.81 14.64 -5.58
C ILE A 8 1.35 16.10 -5.52
N SER A 9 0.31 16.42 -6.26
CA SER A 9 -0.28 17.75 -6.27
C SER A 9 -0.80 18.19 -4.90
N ALA A 10 -1.01 19.49 -4.70
CA ALA A 10 -1.63 20.01 -3.48
C ALA A 10 -3.03 19.40 -3.23
N GLU A 11 -3.79 19.16 -4.31
CA GLU A 11 -5.10 18.49 -4.24
C GLU A 11 -4.96 17.03 -3.78
N GLY A 12 -4.00 16.29 -4.34
CA GLY A 12 -3.69 14.92 -3.94
C GLY A 12 -3.28 14.84 -2.47
N LEU A 13 -2.44 15.77 -2.00
CA LEU A 13 -2.07 15.87 -0.58
C LEU A 13 -3.29 16.16 0.31
N ALA A 14 -4.18 17.07 -0.11
CA ALA A 14 -5.41 17.37 0.61
C ALA A 14 -6.38 16.17 0.62
N ARG A 15 -6.40 15.35 -0.43
CA ARG A 15 -7.17 14.10 -0.44
C ARG A 15 -6.60 13.08 0.55
N ILE A 16 -5.28 12.87 0.56
CA ILE A 16 -4.61 11.98 1.53
C ILE A 16 -4.93 12.42 2.96
N ALA A 17 -4.90 13.73 3.25
CA ALA A 17 -5.17 14.26 4.57
C ALA A 17 -6.61 14.01 5.05
N ARG A 18 -7.58 13.97 4.12
CA ARG A 18 -9.01 13.72 4.39
C ARG A 18 -9.40 12.26 4.32
N GLU A 19 -8.47 11.35 3.99
CA GLU A 19 -8.76 9.91 3.95
C GLU A 19 -9.43 9.36 5.22
N PRO A 20 -9.06 9.79 6.45
CA PRO A 20 -9.73 9.34 7.68
C PRO A 20 -11.22 9.72 7.79
N GLU A 21 -11.68 10.71 7.02
CA GLU A 21 -13.08 11.15 7.00
C GLU A 21 -13.95 10.29 6.07
N LEU A 22 -13.34 9.45 5.24
CA LEU A 22 -14.05 8.58 4.31
C LEU A 22 -14.79 7.47 5.07
N PRO A 23 -15.97 7.03 4.58
CA PRO A 23 -16.64 5.87 5.13
C PRO A 23 -15.73 4.63 5.04
N PRO A 24 -15.85 3.67 5.97
CA PRO A 24 -15.13 2.41 5.92
C PRO A 24 -15.22 1.71 4.56
N ALA A 25 -14.17 0.98 4.18
CA ALA A 25 -14.22 0.18 2.97
C ALA A 25 -15.18 -0.99 3.16
N VAL A 26 -16.03 -1.24 2.16
CA VAL A 26 -16.90 -2.41 2.14
C VAL A 26 -16.21 -3.46 1.29
N ILE A 27 -15.53 -4.40 1.94
CA ILE A 27 -14.89 -5.55 1.30
C ILE A 27 -15.47 -6.81 1.95
N GLY A 28 -16.18 -7.60 1.15
CA GLY A 28 -16.82 -8.84 1.55
C GLY A 28 -15.83 -9.92 1.97
N GLU A 29 -16.34 -10.95 2.64
CA GLU A 29 -15.50 -12.08 3.02
C GLU A 29 -15.05 -12.88 1.79
N GLY A 30 -13.73 -13.01 1.63
CA GLY A 30 -13.15 -13.71 0.49
C GLY A 30 -13.15 -12.90 -0.81
N GLU A 31 -13.70 -11.68 -0.79
CA GLU A 31 -13.67 -10.78 -1.95
C GLU A 31 -12.22 -10.41 -2.28
N ASP A 32 -11.88 -10.51 -3.57
CA ASP A 32 -10.60 -10.11 -4.10
C ASP A 32 -10.70 -8.75 -4.78
N VAL A 33 -9.94 -7.79 -4.27
CA VAL A 33 -9.94 -6.41 -4.74
C VAL A 33 -8.54 -6.09 -5.23
N ALA A 34 -8.43 -5.39 -6.36
CA ALA A 34 -7.12 -4.97 -6.86
C ALA A 34 -6.50 -3.88 -5.96
N VAL A 35 -5.18 -3.93 -5.75
CA VAL A 35 -4.43 -2.94 -4.96
C VAL A 35 -4.67 -1.53 -5.50
N GLY A 36 -4.54 -1.34 -6.81
CA GLY A 36 -4.76 -0.05 -7.47
C GLY A 36 -6.18 0.47 -7.32
N ALA A 37 -7.18 -0.42 -7.38
CA ALA A 37 -8.59 -0.03 -7.21
C ALA A 37 -8.86 0.47 -5.79
N TYR A 38 -8.42 -0.28 -4.78
CA TYR A 38 -8.59 0.10 -3.38
C TYR A 38 -7.86 1.41 -3.03
N LEU A 39 -6.62 1.57 -3.47
CA LEU A 39 -5.84 2.78 -3.19
C LEU A 39 -6.34 4.00 -3.97
N ALA A 40 -6.85 3.83 -5.19
CA ALA A 40 -7.45 4.93 -5.94
C ALA A 40 -8.72 5.45 -5.26
N ASP A 41 -9.56 4.56 -4.71
CA ASP A 41 -10.73 4.93 -3.92
C ASP A 41 -10.33 5.77 -2.69
N ARG A 42 -9.34 5.30 -1.93
CA ARG A 42 -8.92 5.95 -0.67
C ARG A 42 -8.09 7.21 -0.86
N LEU A 43 -7.05 7.12 -1.69
CA LEU A 43 -5.99 8.13 -1.80
C LEU A 43 -6.01 8.90 -3.13
N GLY A 44 -6.78 8.43 -4.11
CA GLY A 44 -6.88 9.02 -5.44
C GLY A 44 -5.96 8.38 -6.47
N ARG A 45 -6.33 8.47 -7.76
CA ARG A 45 -5.57 7.89 -8.88
C ARG A 45 -4.16 8.43 -8.99
N GLU A 46 -3.96 9.73 -8.74
CA GLU A 46 -2.62 10.35 -8.76
C GLU A 46 -1.61 9.64 -7.86
N VAL A 47 -2.03 9.17 -6.68
CA VAL A 47 -1.18 8.40 -5.77
C VAL A 47 -0.85 7.03 -6.35
N VAL A 48 -1.83 6.40 -6.99
CA VAL A 48 -1.64 5.10 -7.64
C VAL A 48 -0.65 5.23 -8.79
N ASP A 49 -0.92 6.12 -9.73
CA ASP A 49 -0.15 6.26 -10.98
C ASP A 49 1.30 6.70 -10.72
N ARG A 50 1.52 7.58 -9.72
CA ARG A 50 2.86 8.15 -9.48
C ARG A 50 3.69 7.43 -8.43
N LEU A 51 3.08 6.63 -7.56
CA LEU A 51 3.79 5.95 -6.47
C LEU A 51 3.56 4.44 -6.45
N VAL A 52 2.31 4.00 -6.55
CA VAL A 52 1.96 2.58 -6.40
C VAL A 52 2.33 1.78 -7.63
N GLU A 53 1.95 2.24 -8.82
CA GLU A 53 2.27 1.57 -10.09
C GLU A 53 3.78 1.42 -10.30
N PRO A 54 4.62 2.46 -10.13
CA PRO A 54 6.07 2.31 -10.25
C PRO A 54 6.65 1.31 -9.24
N LEU A 55 6.15 1.30 -8.00
CA LEU A 55 6.60 0.38 -6.95
C LEU A 55 6.22 -1.07 -7.27
N LEU A 56 4.95 -1.32 -7.61
CA LEU A 56 4.48 -2.67 -7.91
C LEU A 56 5.00 -3.18 -9.26
N GLY A 57 5.16 -2.31 -10.25
CA GLY A 57 5.78 -2.64 -11.53
C GLY A 57 7.23 -3.10 -11.35
N GLY A 58 7.98 -2.52 -10.42
CA GLY A 58 9.34 -2.94 -10.10
C GLY A 58 9.45 -4.32 -9.43
N VAL A 59 8.42 -4.75 -8.69
CA VAL A 59 8.43 -6.02 -7.93
C VAL A 59 7.75 -7.16 -8.71
N TYR A 60 6.58 -6.88 -9.28
CA TYR A 60 5.71 -7.89 -9.89
C TYR A 60 5.63 -7.80 -11.41
N ALA A 61 6.25 -6.78 -12.03
CA ALA A 61 6.11 -6.47 -13.46
C ALA A 61 4.64 -6.46 -13.93
N GLY A 62 3.73 -6.03 -13.04
CA GLY A 62 2.28 -6.16 -13.20
C GLY A 62 1.52 -4.86 -13.02
N ASP A 63 0.32 -4.83 -13.59
CA ASP A 63 -0.64 -3.73 -13.46
C ASP A 63 -1.25 -3.71 -12.04
N ALA A 64 -1.15 -2.58 -11.35
CA ALA A 64 -1.67 -2.41 -9.99
C ALA A 64 -3.18 -2.67 -9.89
N TYR A 65 -3.93 -2.44 -10.98
CA TYR A 65 -5.37 -2.73 -11.08
C TYR A 65 -5.69 -4.21 -11.34
N ARG A 66 -4.68 -5.06 -11.44
CA ARG A 66 -4.83 -6.52 -11.62
C ARG A 66 -4.15 -7.33 -10.51
N ILE A 67 -3.39 -6.68 -9.64
CA ILE A 67 -2.72 -7.32 -8.50
C ILE A 67 -3.70 -7.43 -7.33
N SER A 68 -3.95 -8.66 -6.86
CA SER A 68 -4.78 -8.93 -5.68
C SER A 68 -4.22 -8.23 -4.42
N LEU A 69 -5.06 -7.43 -3.76
CA LEU A 69 -4.74 -6.78 -2.48
C LEU A 69 -4.49 -7.81 -1.39
N ARG A 70 -5.28 -8.89 -1.38
CA ARG A 70 -5.15 -9.97 -0.41
C ARG A 70 -3.84 -10.73 -0.58
N ALA A 71 -3.42 -11.00 -1.81
CA ALA A 71 -2.21 -11.75 -2.09
C ALA A 71 -0.94 -10.89 -1.93
N ALA A 72 -0.93 -9.68 -2.47
CA ALA A 72 0.27 -8.84 -2.51
C ALA A 72 0.52 -8.09 -1.19
N VAL A 73 -0.53 -7.61 -0.52
CA VAL A 73 -0.40 -6.78 0.68
C VAL A 73 -1.38 -7.23 1.77
N PRO A 74 -1.22 -8.46 2.33
CA PRO A 74 -2.21 -9.06 3.23
C PRO A 74 -2.45 -8.27 4.52
N GLN A 75 -1.49 -7.48 4.98
CA GLN A 75 -1.66 -6.60 6.14
C GLN A 75 -2.62 -5.44 5.82
N LEU A 76 -2.54 -4.91 4.60
CA LEU A 76 -3.41 -3.85 4.12
C LEU A 76 -4.83 -4.35 3.88
N TYR A 77 -4.98 -5.55 3.32
CA TYR A 77 -6.27 -6.21 3.17
C TYR A 77 -7.00 -6.36 4.51
N ARG A 78 -6.29 -6.74 5.58
CA ARG A 78 -6.87 -6.82 6.93
C ARG A 78 -7.34 -5.45 7.44
N LEU A 79 -6.51 -4.42 7.33
CA LEU A 79 -6.89 -3.05 7.72
C LEU A 79 -8.13 -2.56 6.96
N ALA A 80 -8.19 -2.82 5.66
CA ALA A 80 -9.33 -2.45 4.82
C ALA A 80 -10.62 -3.14 5.28
N ARG A 81 -10.54 -4.43 5.66
CA ARG A 81 -11.68 -5.21 6.15
C ARG A 81 -12.12 -4.88 7.57
N GLU A 82 -11.19 -4.44 8.43
CA GLU A 82 -11.52 -3.94 9.76
C GLU A 82 -12.30 -2.61 9.72
N GLY A 83 -12.44 -2.00 8.53
CA GLY A 83 -13.22 -0.78 8.34
C GLY A 83 -12.55 0.46 8.94
N ARG A 84 -11.23 0.43 9.10
CA ARG A 84 -10.45 1.54 9.67
C ARG A 84 -9.94 2.48 8.58
N SER A 85 -9.56 3.70 8.97
CA SER A 85 -8.78 4.58 8.10
C SER A 85 -7.50 3.89 7.66
N LEU A 86 -7.22 3.95 6.35
CA LEU A 86 -6.01 3.41 5.75
C LEU A 86 -4.76 4.08 6.33
N THR A 87 -4.75 5.41 6.37
CA THR A 87 -3.57 6.17 6.81
C THR A 87 -3.29 5.98 8.30
N GLU A 88 -4.33 5.91 9.14
CA GLU A 88 -4.17 5.60 10.57
C GLU A 88 -3.71 4.16 10.80
N GLY A 89 -4.30 3.19 10.08
CA GLY A 89 -3.93 1.79 10.16
C GLY A 89 -2.46 1.54 9.79
N VAL A 90 -1.98 2.18 8.72
CA VAL A 90 -0.57 2.12 8.31
C VAL A 90 0.34 2.77 9.35
N ARG A 91 -0.03 3.92 9.93
CA ARG A 91 0.76 4.56 11.00
C ARG A 91 0.86 3.66 12.23
N GLU A 92 -0.23 2.98 12.60
CA GLU A 92 -0.21 2.03 13.71
C GLU A 92 0.72 0.84 13.42
N LEU A 93 0.65 0.28 12.22
CA LEU A 93 1.55 -0.79 11.78
C LEU A 93 3.02 -0.35 11.83
N GLN A 94 3.34 0.85 11.36
CA GLN A 94 4.69 1.42 11.42
C GLN A 94 5.19 1.60 12.85
N ARG A 95 4.34 2.11 13.76
CA ARG A 95 4.69 2.23 15.18
C ARG A 95 4.99 0.86 15.81
N ARG A 96 4.19 -0.16 15.49
CA ARG A 96 4.41 -1.53 15.95
C ARG A 96 5.72 -2.10 15.41
N ALA A 97 6.04 -1.86 14.14
CA ALA A 97 7.28 -2.31 13.52
C ALA A 97 8.52 -1.62 14.09
N ALA A 98 8.45 -0.32 14.39
CA ALA A 98 9.56 0.44 14.98
C ALA A 98 9.95 -0.03 16.40
N GLY A 99 9.04 -0.71 17.10
CA GLY A 99 9.31 -1.30 18.42
C GLY A 99 9.88 -2.72 18.37
N GLN A 100 10.03 -3.32 17.19
CA GLN A 100 10.59 -4.66 17.06
C GLN A 100 12.11 -4.61 16.81
N PRO A 101 12.86 -5.64 17.27
CA PRO A 101 14.26 -5.81 16.87
C PRO A 101 14.39 -5.83 15.34
N ASP A 102 15.54 -5.39 14.84
CA ASP A 102 15.84 -5.39 13.40
C ASP A 102 15.51 -6.77 12.79
N PRO A 103 14.53 -6.86 11.87
CA PRO A 103 14.12 -8.13 11.28
C PRO A 103 15.18 -8.70 10.32
N GLY A 104 16.26 -7.97 10.08
CA GLY A 104 17.29 -8.32 9.10
C GLY A 104 16.86 -8.00 7.67
N PRO A 105 17.62 -8.50 6.68
CA PRO A 105 17.36 -8.20 5.27
C PRO A 105 16.01 -8.74 4.80
N VAL A 106 15.27 -7.91 4.06
CA VAL A 106 14.00 -8.30 3.42
C VAL A 106 14.18 -9.28 2.25
N PHE A 107 15.39 -9.34 1.69
CA PHE A 107 15.78 -10.25 0.62
C PHE A 107 17.00 -11.04 1.04
N MET A 108 16.99 -12.33 0.75
CA MET A 108 18.12 -13.25 0.99
C MET A 108 18.45 -13.96 -0.31
N GLY A 109 19.74 -14.08 -0.61
CA GLY A 109 20.26 -14.92 -1.69
C GLY A 109 20.82 -16.23 -1.14
N ILE A 110 21.11 -17.17 -2.03
CA ILE A 110 21.92 -18.35 -1.73
C ILE A 110 23.36 -18.11 -2.13
N ASP A 111 24.29 -18.68 -1.38
CA ASP A 111 25.70 -18.70 -1.77
C ASP A 111 25.84 -19.49 -3.10
N GLY A 112 26.61 -18.96 -4.05
CA GLY A 112 26.64 -19.42 -5.45
C GLY A 112 25.58 -18.77 -6.37
N GLY A 113 24.43 -18.36 -5.86
CA GLY A 113 23.37 -17.70 -6.65
C GLY A 113 22.32 -18.67 -7.22
N VAL A 114 21.18 -18.13 -7.66
CA VAL A 114 20.00 -18.95 -8.10
C VAL A 114 20.17 -19.64 -9.45
N GLY A 115 21.28 -19.37 -10.16
CA GLY A 115 21.56 -19.90 -11.49
C GLY A 115 22.75 -20.86 -11.55
N THR A 116 23.30 -21.28 -10.40
CA THR A 116 24.39 -22.27 -10.31
C THR A 116 23.88 -23.70 -10.21
#